data_AF-A0A124EPB1-F1
#
_entry.id   AF-A0A124EPB1-F1
#
_cell.length_a   1.000
_cell.length_b   1.000
_cell.length_c   1.000
_cell.angle_alpha   90.00
_cell.angle_beta   90.00
_cell.angle_gamma   90.00
#
_symmetry.space_group_name_H-M   'P 1'
#
loop_
_entity.id
_entity.type
_entity.pdbx_description
1 polymer ?
#
loop_
_entity_poly.entity_id
_entity_poly.type
_entity_poly.pdbx_seq_one_letter_code
_entity_poly.pdbx_strand_id
1 'polypeptide(L)'
;MWTGAAIAAVAAGTALVGAGQAHAVPDVVDRPYKDAKKIIQQYGGNAVVATRVGSSADEGNCLVTNAWDAAVRRPNSRGRPVSNSDVMVALNCNAAVAAPGAPGNSAMSPVGRDAKAEQQRQQAKAAREAARLEEQELAAPVTPDN
;
A
#
# COMPACT_ATOMS: atom_id res chain seq x y z
N MET A 1 -77.73 4.58 -5.29
CA MET A 1 -77.40 3.42 -4.42
C MET A 1 -76.71 2.41 -5.30
N TRP A 2 -75.51 1.96 -4.93
CA TRP A 2 -74.84 0.67 -5.21
C TRP A 2 -73.46 0.81 -4.55
N THR A 3 -73.38 0.35 -3.30
CA THR A 3 -72.16 0.14 -2.54
C THR A 3 -71.55 -1.22 -2.94
N GLY A 4 -70.25 -1.25 -3.23
CA GLY A 4 -69.45 -2.47 -3.38
C GLY A 4 -67.98 -2.10 -3.56
N ALA A 5 -67.21 -2.02 -2.47
CA ALA A 5 -66.32 -3.06 -1.96
C ALA A 5 -64.86 -2.83 -2.40
N ALA A 6 -64.00 -2.58 -1.40
CA ALA A 6 -62.56 -2.46 -1.50
C ALA A 6 -61.88 -3.80 -1.86
N ILE A 7 -60.68 -3.76 -2.44
CA ILE A 7 -59.45 -4.47 -1.99
C ILE A 7 -58.30 -4.20 -3.00
N ALA A 8 -57.11 -4.01 -2.45
CA ALA A 8 -55.84 -3.61 -3.03
C ALA A 8 -55.22 -4.56 -4.08
N ALA A 9 -54.36 -4.02 -4.95
CA ALA A 9 -53.31 -4.79 -5.62
C ALA A 9 -52.03 -3.95 -5.88
N VAL A 10 -51.14 -4.03 -4.88
CA VAL A 10 -49.67 -4.14 -4.93
C VAL A 10 -48.86 -3.25 -5.88
N ALA A 11 -48.06 -2.38 -5.27
CA ALA A 11 -46.97 -1.63 -5.86
C ALA A 11 -45.95 -2.54 -6.58
N ALA A 12 -45.85 -2.42 -7.90
CA ALA A 12 -44.74 -2.97 -8.67
C ALA A 12 -43.71 -1.85 -8.91
N GLY A 13 -42.85 -1.59 -7.93
CA GLY A 13 -41.86 -0.52 -8.08
C GLY A 13 -40.88 -0.44 -6.94
N THR A 14 -39.97 -1.41 -6.85
CA THR A 14 -38.59 -1.26 -6.31
C THR A 14 -37.88 -2.62 -6.39
N ALA A 15 -37.28 -2.95 -7.53
CA ALA A 15 -36.41 -4.12 -7.65
C ALA A 15 -35.04 -3.79 -8.28
N LEU A 16 -34.53 -2.57 -8.05
CA LEU A 16 -33.18 -2.17 -8.45
C LEU A 16 -32.31 -1.68 -7.27
N VAL A 17 -32.79 -1.77 -6.03
CA VAL A 17 -31.96 -1.48 -4.85
C VAL A 17 -31.22 -2.76 -4.46
N GLY A 18 -30.17 -3.05 -5.21
CA GLY A 18 -29.35 -4.25 -5.00
C GLY A 18 -28.12 -4.35 -5.87
N ALA A 19 -27.72 -3.29 -6.58
CA ALA A 19 -26.36 -3.20 -7.10
C ALA A 19 -25.43 -3.11 -5.88
N GLY A 20 -25.02 -4.28 -5.37
CA GLY A 20 -23.96 -4.36 -4.37
C GLY A 20 -22.80 -3.54 -4.88
N GLN A 21 -22.33 -2.59 -4.08
CA GLN A 21 -21.20 -1.77 -4.47
C GLN A 21 -20.04 -2.72 -4.72
N ALA A 22 -19.56 -2.79 -5.96
CA ALA A 22 -18.37 -3.54 -6.28
C ALA A 22 -17.21 -2.79 -5.60
N HIS A 23 -16.88 -3.21 -4.38
CA HIS A 23 -15.69 -2.73 -3.68
C HIS A 23 -14.49 -3.32 -4.42
N ALA A 24 -13.97 -2.59 -5.40
CA ALA A 24 -12.70 -2.93 -6.02
C ALA A 24 -11.58 -2.71 -5.00
N VAL A 25 -10.57 -3.58 -5.02
CA VAL A 25 -9.34 -3.38 -4.25
C VAL A 25 -8.77 -1.99 -4.57
N PRO A 26 -8.43 -1.19 -3.55
CA PRO A 26 -7.86 0.14 -3.79
C PRO A 26 -6.53 0.04 -4.54
N ASP A 27 -6.21 1.05 -5.35
CA ASP A 27 -4.95 1.10 -6.09
C ASP A 27 -3.77 1.37 -5.15
N VAL A 28 -3.10 0.28 -4.77
CA VAL A 28 -1.97 0.28 -3.84
C VAL A 28 -0.69 -0.27 -4.46
N VAL A 29 -0.69 -0.57 -5.77
CA VAL A 29 0.50 -1.06 -6.47
C VAL A 29 1.58 0.03 -6.49
N ASP A 30 2.85 -0.38 -6.44
CA ASP A 30 4.04 0.47 -6.38
C ASP A 30 4.13 1.36 -5.12
N ARG A 31 3.30 1.10 -4.11
CA ARG A 31 3.37 1.76 -2.79
C ARG A 31 4.08 0.86 -1.76
N PRO A 32 4.73 1.46 -0.74
CA PRO A 32 5.21 0.72 0.41
C PRO A 32 4.07 -0.01 1.13
N TYR A 33 4.30 -1.24 1.57
CA TYR A 33 3.29 -2.06 2.25
C TYR A 33 2.70 -1.39 3.49
N LYS A 34 3.50 -0.63 4.25
CA LYS A 34 3.02 0.14 5.42
C LYS A 34 1.92 1.15 5.05
N ASP A 35 1.96 1.71 3.85
CA ASP A 35 0.99 2.69 3.36
C ASP A 35 -0.19 1.98 2.71
N ALA A 36 0.08 0.94 1.91
CA ALA A 36 -0.95 0.06 1.35
C ALA A 36 -1.86 -0.53 2.45
N LYS A 37 -1.28 -1.00 3.56
CA LYS A 37 -2.02 -1.52 4.70
C LYS A 37 -2.99 -0.49 5.28
N LYS A 38 -2.57 0.77 5.42
CA LYS A 38 -3.42 1.86 5.91
C LYS A 38 -4.55 2.17 4.93
N ILE A 39 -4.24 2.24 3.63
CA ILE A 39 -5.24 2.50 2.59
C ILE A 39 -6.28 1.37 2.58
N ILE A 40 -5.85 0.10 2.53
CA ILE A 40 -6.77 -1.05 2.57
C ILE A 40 -7.68 -1.00 3.80
N GLN A 41 -7.13 -0.67 4.97
CA GLN A 41 -7.91 -0.52 6.21
C GLN A 41 -8.92 0.62 6.14
N GLN A 42 -8.59 1.75 5.53
CA GLN A 42 -9.53 2.87 5.33
C GLN A 42 -10.72 2.47 4.45
N TYR A 43 -10.53 1.53 3.52
CA TYR A 43 -11.59 0.97 2.68
C TYR A 43 -12.32 -0.23 3.33
N GLY A 44 -12.04 -0.52 4.61
CA GLY A 44 -12.68 -1.60 5.37
C GLY A 44 -12.11 -3.00 5.10
N GLY A 45 -10.97 -3.08 4.40
CA GLY A 45 -10.26 -4.33 4.13
C GLY A 45 -9.17 -4.65 5.15
N ASN A 46 -8.71 -5.89 5.16
CA ASN A 46 -7.56 -6.37 5.92
C ASN A 46 -6.45 -6.76 4.95
N ALA A 47 -5.31 -6.08 4.99
CA ALA A 47 -4.18 -6.45 4.15
C ALA A 47 -3.53 -7.75 4.67
N VAL A 48 -3.42 -8.75 3.79
CA VAL A 48 -2.80 -10.05 4.06
C VAL A 48 -1.69 -10.29 3.04
N VAL A 49 -0.47 -10.55 3.53
CA VAL A 49 0.66 -10.87 2.65
C VAL A 49 0.47 -12.25 2.03
N ALA A 50 0.30 -12.30 0.71
CA ALA A 50 0.11 -13.53 -0.05
C ALA A 50 1.44 -14.13 -0.48
N THR A 51 2.33 -13.29 -1.01
CA THR A 51 3.65 -13.68 -1.47
C THR A 51 4.65 -12.58 -1.16
N ARG A 52 5.90 -12.99 -0.92
CA ARG A 52 7.02 -12.09 -0.68
C ARG A 52 8.21 -12.57 -1.49
N VAL A 53 8.82 -11.66 -2.26
CA VAL A 53 10.04 -11.91 -3.02
C VAL A 53 11.15 -11.00 -2.52
N GLY A 54 12.29 -11.58 -2.16
CA GLY A 54 13.45 -10.85 -1.63
C GLY A 54 13.42 -10.60 -0.12
N SER A 55 14.57 -10.16 0.41
CA SER A 55 14.81 -9.98 1.84
C SER A 55 15.65 -8.74 2.17
N SER A 56 15.93 -7.89 1.18
CA SER A 56 16.81 -6.73 1.31
C SER A 56 16.19 -5.56 2.08
N ALA A 57 14.86 -5.49 2.12
CA ALA A 57 14.10 -4.43 2.78
C ALA A 57 13.22 -4.96 3.93
N ASP A 58 13.00 -4.10 4.93
CA ASP A 58 11.98 -4.32 5.97
C ASP A 58 10.60 -4.48 5.33
N GLU A 59 9.75 -5.34 5.91
CA GLU A 59 8.44 -5.68 5.34
C GLU A 59 7.57 -4.45 5.04
N GLY A 60 7.54 -3.48 5.97
CA GLY A 60 6.76 -2.26 5.79
C GLY A 60 7.23 -1.39 4.62
N ASN A 61 8.47 -1.54 4.19
CA ASN A 61 9.06 -0.79 3.08
C ASN A 61 9.07 -1.57 1.77
N CYS A 62 8.64 -2.85 1.77
CA CYS A 62 8.49 -3.60 0.53
C CYS A 62 7.40 -2.99 -0.35
N LEU A 63 7.64 -2.98 -1.66
CA LEU A 63 6.67 -2.46 -2.63
C LEU A 63 5.61 -3.52 -2.92
N VAL A 64 4.36 -3.08 -2.96
CA VAL A 64 3.25 -3.93 -3.42
C VAL A 64 3.33 -4.05 -4.93
N THR A 65 3.43 -5.28 -5.45
CA THR A 65 3.46 -5.55 -6.89
C THR A 65 2.12 -6.00 -7.44
N ASN A 66 1.23 -6.50 -6.58
CA ASN A 66 -0.12 -6.87 -6.94
C ASN A 66 -1.01 -6.88 -5.68
N ALA A 67 -2.30 -6.55 -5.84
CA ALA A 67 -3.30 -6.59 -4.78
C ALA A 67 -4.63 -7.11 -5.34
N TRP A 68 -5.27 -8.04 -4.63
CA TRP A 68 -6.53 -8.66 -5.06
C TRP A 68 -7.36 -9.14 -3.87
N ASP A 69 -8.68 -9.24 -4.03
CA ASP A 69 -9.55 -9.78 -3.00
C ASP A 69 -9.31 -11.28 -2.80
N ALA A 70 -9.35 -11.73 -1.55
CA ALA A 70 -9.25 -13.16 -1.28
C ALA A 70 -10.43 -13.93 -1.92
N ALA A 71 -10.10 -14.98 -2.68
CA ALA A 71 -11.09 -15.76 -3.42
C ALA A 71 -12.03 -16.59 -2.50
N VAL A 72 -11.58 -16.92 -1.29
CA VAL A 72 -12.31 -17.83 -0.38
C VAL A 72 -12.67 -17.09 0.90
N ARG A 73 -13.97 -17.16 1.27
CA ARG A 73 -14.45 -16.66 2.57
C ARG A 73 -13.91 -17.56 3.67
N ARG A 74 -13.07 -17.03 4.57
CA ARG A 74 -12.65 -17.77 5.77
C ARG A 74 -13.84 -17.86 6.73
N PRO A 75 -14.19 -19.04 7.25
CA PRO A 75 -15.18 -19.14 8.32
C PRO A 75 -14.63 -18.51 9.60
N ASN A 76 -15.50 -17.95 10.43
CA ASN A 76 -15.09 -17.48 11.75
C ASN A 76 -14.81 -18.67 12.70
N SER A 77 -14.38 -18.38 13.93
CA SER A 77 -14.07 -19.38 14.97
C SER A 77 -15.25 -20.31 15.33
N ARG A 78 -16.48 -19.98 14.89
CA ARG A 78 -17.69 -20.78 15.08
C ARG A 78 -18.16 -21.47 13.79
N GLY A 79 -17.32 -21.50 12.76
CA GLY A 79 -17.62 -22.16 11.48
C GLY A 79 -18.62 -21.42 10.59
N ARG A 80 -19.04 -20.19 10.93
CA ARG A 80 -19.99 -19.45 10.09
C ARG A 80 -19.27 -18.69 8.97
N PRO A 81 -19.81 -18.65 7.74
CA PRO A 81 -19.29 -17.79 6.68
C PRO A 81 -19.37 -16.32 7.12
N VAL A 82 -18.27 -15.59 7.00
CA VAL A 82 -18.23 -14.14 7.22
C VAL A 82 -17.98 -13.41 5.90
N SER A 83 -18.26 -12.10 5.87
CA SER A 83 -17.85 -11.29 4.72
C SER A 83 -16.34 -11.34 4.57
N ASN A 84 -15.87 -11.55 3.33
CA ASN A 84 -14.44 -11.53 3.08
C ASN A 84 -14.01 -10.07 2.93
N SER A 85 -13.19 -9.60 3.84
CA SER A 85 -12.55 -8.29 3.79
C SER A 85 -11.05 -8.42 3.55
N ASP A 86 -10.52 -9.63 3.37
CA ASP A 86 -9.09 -9.83 3.20
C ASP A 86 -8.67 -9.45 1.78
N VAL A 87 -7.72 -8.51 1.71
CA VAL A 87 -7.04 -8.10 0.49
C VAL A 87 -5.66 -8.72 0.50
N MET A 88 -5.44 -9.64 -0.43
CA MET A 88 -4.19 -10.32 -0.63
C MET A 88 -3.21 -9.40 -1.36
N VAL A 89 -1.99 -9.26 -0.83
CA VAL A 89 -0.93 -8.44 -1.45
C VAL A 89 0.31 -9.27 -1.76
N ALA A 90 0.88 -9.05 -2.94
CA ALA A 90 2.19 -9.56 -3.33
C ALA A 90 3.25 -8.48 -3.11
N LEU A 91 4.36 -8.85 -2.46
CA LEU A 91 5.41 -7.91 -2.08
C LEU A 91 6.72 -8.17 -2.82
N ASN A 92 7.37 -7.10 -3.26
CA ASN A 92 8.76 -7.07 -3.70
C ASN A 92 9.61 -6.35 -2.63
N CYS A 93 10.46 -7.12 -1.97
CA CYS A 93 11.36 -6.71 -0.90
C CYS A 93 12.83 -6.69 -1.33
N ASN A 94 13.10 -6.68 -2.64
CA ASN A 94 14.43 -6.43 -3.18
C ASN A 94 14.82 -4.95 -2.99
N ALA A 95 16.07 -4.61 -3.34
CA ALA A 95 16.52 -3.22 -3.29
C ALA A 95 15.69 -2.32 -4.21
N ALA A 96 15.55 -1.03 -3.83
CA ALA A 96 14.78 -0.06 -4.59
C ALA A 96 15.27 0.10 -6.05
N VAL A 97 16.58 -0.07 -6.27
CA VAL A 97 17.22 -0.17 -7.59
C VAL A 97 18.25 -1.29 -7.55
N ALA A 98 18.36 -2.08 -8.62
CA ALA A 98 19.37 -3.11 -8.76
C ALA A 98 20.79 -2.52 -8.74
N ALA A 99 21.73 -3.22 -8.10
CA ALA A 99 23.14 -2.87 -8.06
C ALA A 99 24.01 -4.11 -8.32
N PRO A 100 25.32 -3.97 -8.62
CA PRO A 100 26.21 -5.12 -8.79
C PRO A 100 26.13 -6.08 -7.60
N GLY A 101 25.74 -7.33 -7.84
CA GLY A 101 25.59 -8.35 -6.80
C GLY A 101 24.36 -8.21 -5.88
N ALA A 102 23.50 -7.19 -6.10
CA ALA A 102 22.31 -6.95 -5.29
C ALA A 102 21.04 -6.87 -6.15
N PRO A 103 20.06 -7.80 -5.97
CA PRO A 103 18.83 -7.76 -6.72
C PRO A 103 18.00 -6.52 -6.35
N GLY A 104 17.30 -5.95 -7.33
CA GLY A 104 16.46 -4.77 -7.15
C GLY A 104 15.67 -4.42 -8.40
N ASN A 105 14.90 -3.33 -8.34
CA ASN A 105 14.15 -2.88 -9.52
C ASN A 105 15.11 -2.40 -10.61
N SER A 106 14.78 -2.70 -11.87
CA SER A 106 15.57 -2.21 -13.01
C SER A 106 15.58 -0.68 -13.00
N ALA A 107 16.75 -0.06 -13.12
CA ALA A 107 16.88 1.39 -13.25
C ALA A 107 16.16 1.97 -14.48
N MET A 108 15.72 1.11 -15.41
CA MET A 108 14.93 1.50 -16.57
C MET A 108 13.42 1.35 -16.37
N SER A 109 12.93 0.71 -15.29
CA SER A 109 11.48 0.69 -15.00
C SER A 109 11.03 2.03 -14.42
N PRO A 110 9.74 2.40 -14.49
CA PRO A 110 9.24 3.63 -13.87
C PRO A 110 9.65 3.75 -12.39
N VAL A 111 9.33 2.74 -11.60
CA VAL A 111 9.67 2.66 -10.16
C VAL A 111 11.17 2.74 -9.92
N GLY A 112 11.99 2.04 -10.73
CA GLY A 112 13.44 2.06 -10.57
C GLY A 112 14.07 3.39 -10.99
N ARG A 113 13.49 4.11 -11.96
CA ARG A 113 13.91 5.48 -12.31
C ARG A 113 13.63 6.44 -11.16
N ASP A 114 12.43 6.37 -10.59
CA ASP A 114 12.03 7.23 -9.47
C ASP A 114 12.89 6.98 -8.23
N ALA A 115 13.15 5.70 -7.91
CA ALA A 115 14.03 5.31 -6.84
C ALA A 115 15.47 5.78 -7.08
N LYS A 116 16.00 5.65 -8.30
CA LYS A 116 17.33 6.15 -8.66
C LYS A 116 17.43 7.67 -8.51
N ALA A 117 16.42 8.40 -8.95
CA ALA A 117 16.36 9.85 -8.82
C ALA A 117 16.33 10.27 -7.34
N GLU A 118 15.56 9.56 -6.50
CA GLU A 118 15.55 9.81 -5.05
C GLU A 118 16.90 9.51 -4.41
N GLN A 119 17.55 8.38 -4.76
CA GLN A 119 18.89 8.06 -4.28
C GLN A 119 19.90 9.16 -4.62
N GLN A 120 19.88 9.69 -5.85
CA GLN A 120 20.74 10.80 -6.26
C GLN A 120 20.46 12.08 -5.48
N ARG A 121 19.18 12.40 -5.21
CA ARG A 121 18.80 13.55 -4.36
C ARG A 121 19.34 13.40 -2.93
N GLN A 122 19.24 12.21 -2.35
CA GLN A 122 19.71 11.95 -0.99
C GLN A 122 21.23 12.02 -0.90
N GLN A 123 21.96 11.48 -1.89
CA GLN A 123 23.42 11.62 -1.98
C GLN A 123 23.85 13.09 -2.08
N ALA A 124 23.16 13.90 -2.90
CA ALA A 124 23.45 15.32 -3.01
C ALA A 124 23.17 16.08 -1.70
N LYS A 125 22.11 15.72 -0.96
CA LYS A 125 21.83 16.29 0.37
C LYS A 125 22.91 15.92 1.38
N ALA A 126 23.30 14.64 1.44
CA ALA A 126 24.34 14.17 2.34
C ALA A 126 25.69 14.85 2.07
N ALA A 127 26.06 15.02 0.80
CA ALA A 127 27.29 15.72 0.42
C ALA A 127 27.28 17.19 0.86
N ARG A 128 26.14 17.89 0.71
CA ARG A 128 25.99 19.27 1.19
C ARG A 128 26.05 19.37 2.71
N GLU A 129 25.47 18.41 3.40
CA GLU A 129 25.50 18.36 4.87
C GLU A 129 26.91 18.08 5.39
N ALA A 130 27.66 17.17 4.77
CA ALA A 130 29.05 16.90 5.09
C ALA A 130 29.92 18.16 4.92
N ALA A 131 29.83 18.86 3.77
CA ALA A 131 30.57 20.10 3.55
C ALA A 131 30.23 21.18 4.60
N ARG A 132 28.95 21.31 4.98
CA ARG A 132 28.51 22.26 6.01
C ARG A 132 29.03 21.91 7.41
N LEU A 133 29.23 20.61 7.70
CA LEU A 133 29.83 20.18 8.96
C LEU A 133 31.34 20.45 8.99
N GLU A 134 32.04 20.21 7.87
CA GLU A 134 33.45 20.56 7.72
C GLU A 134 33.69 22.07 7.87
N GLU A 135 32.84 22.91 7.28
CA GLU A 135 32.90 24.38 7.48
C GLU A 135 32.68 24.79 8.95
N GLN A 136 31.76 24.14 9.65
CA GLN A 136 31.51 24.40 11.08
C GLN A 136 32.68 23.96 11.97
N GLU A 137 33.31 22.83 11.66
CA GLU A 137 34.49 22.35 12.40
C GLU A 137 35.68 23.29 12.20
N LEU A 138 35.88 23.79 10.98
CA LEU A 138 36.96 24.75 10.68
C LEU A 138 36.71 26.14 11.30
N ALA A 139 35.44 26.51 11.47
CA ALA A 139 35.03 27.76 12.11
C ALA A 139 34.93 27.65 13.65
N ALA A 140 35.04 26.45 14.22
CA ALA A 140 35.00 26.25 15.66
C ALA A 140 36.24 26.90 16.31
N PRO A 141 36.08 27.77 17.31
CA PRO A 141 37.21 28.42 17.95
C PRO A 141 38.04 27.38 18.70
N VAL A 142 39.33 27.28 18.36
CA VAL A 142 40.31 26.48 19.10
C VAL A 142 40.48 27.14 20.47
N THR A 143 39.83 26.62 21.51
CA THR A 143 40.10 27.04 22.89
C THR A 143 41.38 26.33 23.33
N PRO A 144 42.53 27.01 23.50
CA PRO A 144 43.69 26.37 24.09
C PRO A 144 43.37 25.99 25.54
N ASP A 145 43.52 24.71 25.86
CA ASP A 145 43.52 24.21 27.23
C ASP A 145 44.74 24.83 27.95
N ASN A 146 44.46 25.72 28.91
CA ASN A 146 45.45 26.30 29.82
C ASN A 146 45.29 25.66 31.21
#